data_AF-A0A1M7US38-F1
#
_entry.id   AF-A0A1M7US38-F1
#
_cell.length_a   1.000
_cell.length_b   1.000
_cell.length_c   1.000
_cell.angle_alpha   90.00
_cell.angle_beta   90.00
_cell.angle_gamma   90.00
#
_symmetry.space_group_name_H-M   'P 1'
#
loop_
_entity.id
_entity.type
_entity.pdbx_description
1 polymer ?
#
loop_
_entity_poly.entity_id
_entity_poly.type
_entity_poly.pdbx_seq_one_letter_code
_entity_poly.pdbx_strand_id
1 'polypeptide(L)'
;MRSVGEAPMKSERDGINPAVKPSGTGCVDCMASGRWWFHLRRCAACGYIGCCDSSPNQHASKHYAATGHPVITSFEPGEHWFYDYRTEQPFAGPKLHPPHAHPPEQPVPGPAGAVPSNWQTLIRG
;
A
#
# COMPACT_ATOMS: atom_id res chain seq x y z
N MET A 1 37.93 -7.91 28.23
CA MET A 1 37.02 -8.60 27.29
C MET A 1 35.95 -7.60 26.90
N ARG A 2 35.98 -7.13 25.64
CA ARG A 2 35.11 -6.04 25.16
C ARG A 2 33.74 -6.63 24.84
N SER A 3 32.70 -6.08 25.45
CA SER A 3 31.30 -6.33 25.09
C SER A 3 31.13 -6.05 23.59
N VAL A 4 30.70 -7.06 22.85
CA VAL A 4 30.26 -6.89 21.46
C VAL A 4 28.91 -6.18 21.53
N GLY A 5 28.90 -4.89 21.21
CA GLY A 5 27.66 -4.16 20.98
C GLY A 5 27.01 -4.70 19.71
N GLU A 6 25.82 -5.26 19.84
CA GLU A 6 25.01 -5.70 18.72
C GLU A 6 24.58 -4.45 17.93
N ALA A 7 25.12 -4.33 16.70
CA ALA A 7 24.79 -3.22 15.82
C ALA A 7 23.29 -3.25 15.49
N PRO A 8 22.58 -2.10 15.46
CA PRO A 8 21.17 -2.11 15.11
C PRO A 8 21.03 -2.56 13.65
N MET A 9 20.23 -3.61 13.42
CA MET A 9 19.84 -4.05 12.08
C MET A 9 19.14 -2.89 11.36
N LYS A 10 19.88 -2.18 10.52
CA LYS A 10 19.32 -1.22 9.60
C LYS A 10 18.71 -1.97 8.41
N SER A 11 17.39 -2.06 8.33
CA SER A 11 16.70 -2.39 7.08
C SER A 11 16.74 -1.16 6.16
N GLU A 12 17.92 -0.81 5.65
CA GLU A 12 18.24 0.42 4.91
C GLU A 12 17.71 0.40 3.47
N ARG A 13 16.38 0.47 3.34
CA ARG A 13 15.84 1.49 2.43
C ARG A 13 15.09 2.46 3.30
N ASP A 14 15.53 3.72 3.31
CA ASP A 14 14.77 4.81 3.93
C ASP A 14 13.31 4.73 3.44
N GLY A 15 12.37 4.48 4.36
CA GLY A 15 10.94 4.37 4.04
C GLY A 15 10.23 3.05 4.36
N ILE A 16 10.84 2.08 5.05
CA ILE A 16 10.14 0.86 5.51
C ILE A 16 10.17 0.75 7.04
N ASN A 17 9.01 0.55 7.65
CA ASN A 17 8.85 0.20 9.06
C ASN A 17 8.05 -1.12 9.20
N PRO A 18 8.71 -2.26 9.46
CA PRO A 18 8.03 -3.55 9.51
C PRO A 18 6.95 -3.68 10.60
N ALA A 19 6.99 -2.84 11.64
CA ALA A 19 6.11 -2.95 12.80
C ALA A 19 4.76 -2.23 12.64
N VAL A 20 4.61 -1.32 11.67
CA VAL A 20 3.36 -0.55 11.51
C VAL A 20 2.23 -1.45 11.05
N LYS A 21 1.03 -1.30 11.62
CA LYS A 21 -0.18 -2.00 11.19
C LYS A 21 -0.80 -1.30 9.97
N PRO A 22 -1.53 -2.02 9.09
CA PRO A 22 -2.31 -1.34 8.07
C PRO A 22 -3.41 -0.49 8.72
N SER A 23 -3.69 0.66 8.12
CA SER A 23 -4.72 1.61 8.56
C SER A 23 -6.16 1.10 8.45
N GLY A 24 -6.36 -0.04 7.78
CA GLY A 24 -7.66 -0.68 7.60
C GLY A 24 -7.60 -1.75 6.52
N THR A 25 -8.78 -2.12 6.00
CA THR A 25 -8.96 -3.15 4.96
C THR A 25 -9.13 -2.58 3.55
N GLY A 26 -9.33 -1.26 3.43
CA GLY A 26 -9.63 -0.58 2.17
C GLY A 26 -8.93 0.76 2.06
N CYS A 27 -9.08 1.43 0.92
CA CYS A 27 -8.50 2.76 0.73
C CYS A 27 -9.18 3.78 1.65
N VAL A 28 -8.39 4.37 2.57
CA VAL A 28 -8.88 5.25 3.64
C VAL A 28 -9.74 6.39 3.07
N ASP A 29 -9.22 7.09 2.08
CA ASP A 29 -9.88 8.28 1.53
C ASP A 29 -11.05 7.93 0.59
N CYS A 30 -10.99 6.80 -0.11
CA CYS A 30 -12.13 6.35 -0.90
C CYS A 30 -13.31 5.97 0.01
N MET A 31 -13.07 5.25 1.11
CA MET A 31 -14.12 4.91 2.07
C MET A 31 -14.72 6.16 2.70
N ALA A 32 -13.88 7.10 3.13
CA ALA A 32 -14.34 8.35 3.74
C ALA A 32 -15.19 9.21 2.79
N SER A 33 -14.97 9.11 1.48
CA SER A 33 -15.67 9.90 0.46
C SER A 33 -16.73 9.13 -0.33
N GLY A 34 -17.03 7.87 0.04
CA GLY A 34 -17.99 7.03 -0.68
C GLY A 34 -17.57 6.71 -2.12
N ARG A 35 -16.26 6.66 -2.39
CA ARG A 35 -15.67 6.33 -3.70
C ARG A 35 -15.17 4.89 -3.76
N TRP A 36 -14.85 4.44 -4.97
CA TRP A 36 -14.31 3.11 -5.25
C TRP A 36 -12.83 3.15 -5.66
N TRP A 37 -12.20 1.98 -5.74
CA TRP A 37 -10.81 1.74 -6.12
C TRP A 37 -10.68 0.47 -6.95
N PHE A 38 -9.62 0.37 -7.76
CA PHE A 38 -9.27 -0.86 -8.46
C PHE A 38 -8.44 -1.78 -7.54
N HIS A 39 -7.15 -1.49 -7.34
CA HIS A 39 -6.29 -2.20 -6.40
C HIS A 39 -5.82 -1.30 -5.25
N LEU A 40 -5.36 -1.93 -4.17
CA LEU A 40 -4.87 -1.32 -2.95
C LEU A 40 -3.35 -1.46 -2.83
N ARG A 41 -2.74 -0.41 -2.27
CA ARG A 41 -1.34 -0.30 -1.94
C ARG A 41 -1.21 0.12 -0.49
N ARG A 42 -0.28 -0.50 0.22
CA ARG A 42 0.06 -0.15 1.61
C ARG A 42 1.37 0.61 1.63
N CYS A 43 1.39 1.76 2.29
CA CYS A 43 2.63 2.45 2.63
C CYS A 43 3.44 1.59 3.62
N ALA A 44 4.68 1.28 3.27
CA ALA A 44 5.56 0.47 4.10
C ALA A 44 6.09 1.24 5.34
N ALA A 45 6.02 2.59 5.33
CA ALA A 45 6.50 3.43 6.42
C ALA A 45 5.46 3.62 7.53
N CYS A 46 4.19 3.82 7.17
CA CYS A 46 3.13 4.21 8.13
C CYS A 46 1.87 3.33 8.10
N GLY A 47 1.76 2.40 7.14
CA GLY A 47 0.60 1.50 7.03
C GLY A 47 -0.64 2.12 6.38
N TYR A 48 -0.57 3.35 5.87
CA TYR A 48 -1.66 3.94 5.09
C TYR A 48 -2.05 3.05 3.90
N ILE A 49 -3.34 2.77 3.73
CA ILE A 49 -3.88 2.01 2.59
C ILE A 49 -4.48 3.00 1.59
N GLY A 50 -3.88 3.07 0.41
CA GLY A 50 -4.29 3.92 -0.71
C GLY A 50 -4.64 3.11 -1.94
N CYS A 51 -5.49 3.64 -2.81
CA CYS A 51 -5.77 3.02 -4.10
C CYS A 51 -4.63 3.27 -5.11
N CYS A 52 -4.38 2.29 -5.98
CA CYS A 52 -3.30 2.30 -6.96
C CYS A 52 -3.46 3.39 -8.02
N ASP A 53 -2.44 3.58 -8.86
CA ASP A 53 -2.42 4.67 -9.84
C ASP A 53 -3.41 4.50 -11.01
N SER A 54 -3.78 3.25 -11.31
CA SER A 54 -4.89 2.97 -12.24
C SER A 54 -6.27 3.25 -11.63
N SER A 55 -6.40 3.42 -10.31
CA SER A 55 -7.67 3.81 -9.70
C SER A 55 -7.97 5.28 -10.00
N PRO A 56 -9.24 5.71 -10.08
CA PRO A 56 -9.57 7.11 -10.39
C PRO A 56 -8.89 8.13 -9.46
N ASN A 57 -8.79 7.80 -8.16
CA ASN A 57 -8.35 8.75 -7.14
C ASN A 57 -6.84 8.73 -6.83
N GLN A 58 -6.09 7.68 -7.19
CA GLN A 58 -4.62 7.57 -7.02
C GLN A 58 -4.12 7.93 -5.61
N HIS A 59 -4.78 7.44 -4.56
CA HIS A 59 -4.44 7.85 -3.20
C HIS A 59 -3.05 7.36 -2.74
N ALA A 60 -2.51 6.28 -3.31
CA ALA A 60 -1.17 5.81 -2.97
C ALA A 60 -0.06 6.78 -3.39
N SER A 61 -0.03 7.22 -4.65
CA SER A 61 0.96 8.20 -5.14
C SER A 61 0.74 9.59 -4.55
N LYS A 62 -0.51 10.02 -4.37
CA LYS A 62 -0.82 11.26 -3.63
C LYS A 62 -0.32 11.22 -2.19
N HIS A 63 -0.45 10.09 -1.52
CA HIS A 63 0.11 9.91 -0.18
C HIS A 63 1.63 10.04 -0.19
N TYR A 64 2.33 9.41 -1.14
CA TYR A 64 3.77 9.61 -1.32
C TYR A 64 4.10 11.10 -1.53
N ALA A 65 3.44 11.78 -2.47
CA ALA A 65 3.70 13.19 -2.74
C ALA A 65 3.48 14.10 -1.52
N ALA A 66 2.51 13.79 -0.67
CA ALA A 66 2.19 14.58 0.52
C ALA A 66 3.11 14.29 1.72
N THR A 67 3.62 13.07 1.85
CA THR A 67 4.35 12.61 3.06
C THR A 67 5.82 12.35 2.84
N GLY A 68 6.24 12.17 1.59
CA GLY A 68 7.57 11.70 1.22
C GLY A 68 7.82 10.23 1.52
N HIS A 69 6.81 9.42 1.91
CA HIS A 69 6.98 7.99 2.14
C HIS A 69 7.13 7.21 0.83
N PRO A 70 8.34 6.77 0.46
CA PRO A 70 8.63 6.40 -0.92
C PRO A 70 8.26 4.96 -1.25
N VAL A 71 8.10 4.11 -0.24
CA VAL A 71 7.90 2.66 -0.44
C VAL A 71 6.46 2.26 -0.15
N ILE A 72 5.86 1.59 -1.12
CA ILE A 72 4.60 0.87 -0.98
C ILE A 72 4.78 -0.63 -1.20
N THR A 73 3.82 -1.42 -0.75
CA THR A 73 3.66 -2.83 -1.08
C THR A 73 2.24 -3.10 -1.56
N SER A 74 2.04 -4.15 -2.36
CA SER A 74 0.68 -4.60 -2.68
C SER A 74 -0.09 -4.93 -1.41
N PHE A 75 -1.39 -4.66 -1.44
CA PHE A 75 -2.33 -5.08 -0.40
C PHE A 75 -3.45 -5.95 -0.98
N GLU A 76 -3.15 -6.63 -2.09
CA GLU A 76 -4.04 -7.57 -2.78
C GLU A 76 -3.73 -9.01 -2.37
N PRO A 77 -4.75 -9.89 -2.25
CA PRO A 77 -4.54 -11.30 -1.95
C PRO A 77 -3.60 -11.99 -2.94
N GLY A 78 -2.62 -12.74 -2.42
CA GLY A 78 -1.67 -13.51 -3.23
C GLY A 78 -0.50 -12.71 -3.79
N GLU A 79 -0.47 -11.39 -3.62
CA GLU A 79 0.63 -10.55 -4.08
C GLU A 79 1.62 -10.22 -2.96
N HIS A 80 2.92 -10.37 -3.23
CA HIS A 80 3.98 -9.94 -2.30
C HIS A 80 5.13 -9.28 -3.07
N TRP A 81 5.00 -7.98 -3.27
CA TRP A 81 6.00 -7.15 -3.91
C TRP A 81 5.98 -5.74 -3.31
N PHE A 82 7.10 -5.06 -3.41
CA PHE A 82 7.27 -3.66 -3.01
C PHE A 82 7.61 -2.82 -4.22
N TYR A 83 7.33 -1.53 -4.14
CA TYR A 83 7.67 -0.55 -5.17
C TYR A 83 8.20 0.72 -4.50
N ASP A 84 9.28 1.26 -5.04
CA ASP A 84 9.89 2.51 -4.57
C ASP A 84 9.64 3.63 -5.58
N TYR A 85 8.83 4.61 -5.21
CA TYR A 85 8.48 5.75 -6.07
C TYR A 85 9.68 6.61 -6.47
N ARG A 86 10.81 6.53 -5.78
CA ARG A 86 12.01 7.32 -6.11
C ARG A 86 12.78 6.71 -7.29
N THR A 87 12.76 5.38 -7.38
CA THR A 87 13.49 4.64 -8.42
C THR A 87 12.58 4.12 -9.52
N GLU A 88 11.27 4.17 -9.29
CA GLU A 88 10.24 3.61 -10.15
C GLU A 88 10.39 2.10 -10.37
N GLN A 89 10.99 1.38 -9.43
CA GLN A 89 11.27 -0.05 -9.56
C GLN A 89 10.55 -0.91 -8.52
N PRO A 90 10.06 -2.10 -8.92
CA PRO A 90 9.60 -3.11 -7.99
C PRO A 90 10.78 -3.85 -7.34
N PHE A 91 10.56 -4.42 -6.17
CA PHE A 91 11.54 -5.26 -5.47
C PHE A 91 10.86 -6.21 -4.47
N ALA A 92 11.60 -7.24 -4.06
CA ALA A 92 11.22 -8.07 -2.92
C ALA A 92 11.59 -7.37 -1.60
N GLY A 93 10.63 -7.21 -0.69
CA GLY A 93 10.82 -6.53 0.59
C GLY A 93 10.57 -7.42 1.80
N PRO A 94 10.74 -6.88 3.02
CA PRO A 94 10.57 -7.63 4.25
C PRO A 94 9.09 -7.91 4.53
N LYS A 95 8.82 -8.91 5.38
CA LYS A 95 7.47 -9.16 5.88
C LYS A 95 7.03 -8.04 6.82
N LEU A 96 5.92 -7.36 6.50
CA LEU A 96 5.31 -6.32 7.36
C LEU A 96 4.39 -6.94 8.42
N HIS A 97 3.96 -6.13 9.39
CA HIS A 97 2.92 -6.52 10.35
C HIS A 97 1.62 -6.92 9.61
N PRO A 98 0.97 -8.05 9.97
CA PRO A 98 -0.30 -8.47 9.36
C PRO A 98 -1.46 -7.49 9.65
N PRO A 99 -2.56 -7.56 8.87
CA PRO A 99 -2.73 -8.36 7.65
C PRO A 99 -1.85 -7.86 6.48
N HIS A 100 -1.61 -8.72 5.48
CA HIS A 100 -0.81 -8.41 4.29
C HIS A 100 -1.63 -8.08 3.05
N ALA A 101 -2.93 -8.36 3.09
CA ALA A 101 -3.88 -8.06 2.03
C ALA A 101 -5.23 -7.68 2.64
N HIS A 102 -6.11 -7.12 1.83
CA HIS A 102 -7.51 -6.96 2.18
C HIS A 102 -8.21 -8.33 2.39
N PRO A 103 -9.35 -8.38 3.10
CA PRO A 103 -10.12 -9.60 3.26
C PRO A 103 -10.48 -10.23 1.91
N PRO A 104 -10.43 -11.56 1.77
CA PRO A 104 -10.72 -12.23 0.49
C PRO A 104 -12.17 -12.06 0.03
N GLU A 105 -13.09 -11.70 0.94
CA GLU A 105 -14.48 -11.40 0.61
C GLU A 105 -14.67 -10.01 -0.03
N GLN A 106 -13.67 -9.13 0.08
CA GLN A 106 -13.71 -7.82 -0.58
C GLN A 106 -13.39 -7.97 -2.08
N PRO A 107 -14.25 -7.47 -2.98
CA PRO A 107 -14.01 -7.58 -4.43
C PRO A 107 -12.91 -6.62 -4.88
N VAL A 108 -12.42 -6.91 -6.09
CA VAL A 108 -11.46 -6.09 -6.83
C VAL A 108 -12.08 -5.85 -8.23
N PRO A 109 -12.49 -4.62 -8.59
CA PRO A 109 -12.47 -3.38 -7.80
C PRO A 109 -13.35 -3.42 -6.53
N GLY A 110 -13.12 -2.50 -5.58
CA GLY A 110 -13.89 -2.36 -4.34
C GLY A 110 -14.23 -0.91 -3.98
N PRO A 111 -15.01 -0.66 -2.91
CA PRO A 111 -15.69 -1.63 -2.08
C PRO A 111 -16.95 -2.19 -2.78
N ALA A 112 -17.45 -3.33 -2.31
CA ALA A 112 -18.67 -3.93 -2.82
C ALA A 112 -19.83 -2.91 -2.83
N GLY A 113 -20.60 -2.88 -3.93
CA GLY A 113 -21.75 -1.98 -4.08
C GLY A 113 -21.44 -0.54 -4.51
N ALA A 114 -20.18 -0.09 -4.44
CA ALA A 114 -19.77 1.25 -4.89
C ALA A 114 -19.13 1.28 -6.29
N VAL A 115 -18.83 0.10 -6.85
CA VAL A 115 -18.18 -0.04 -8.16
C VAL A 115 -19.23 0.11 -9.27
N PRO A 116 -19.09 1.06 -10.20
CA PRO A 116 -20.03 1.23 -11.30
C PRO A 116 -19.86 0.12 -12.36
N SER A 117 -20.92 -0.21 -13.09
CA SER A 117 -20.89 -1.27 -14.10
C SER A 117 -19.89 -1.01 -15.24
N ASN A 118 -19.61 0.26 -15.54
CA ASN A 118 -18.65 0.69 -16.55
C ASN A 118 -17.25 0.99 -15.97
N TRP A 119 -16.88 0.44 -14.82
CA TRP A 119 -15.61 0.76 -14.14
C TRP A 119 -14.36 0.62 -15.01
N GLN A 120 -14.35 -0.32 -15.97
CA GLN A 120 -13.21 -0.54 -16.87
C GLN A 120 -12.89 0.68 -17.73
N THR A 121 -13.89 1.50 -18.07
CA THR A 121 -13.66 2.76 -18.82
C THR A 121 -13.27 3.92 -17.92
N LEU A 122 -13.26 3.72 -16.59
CA LEU A 122 -13.02 4.75 -15.58
C LEU A 122 -11.68 4.59 -14.88
N ILE A 123 -11.01 3.44 -15.03
CA ILE A 123 -9.63 3.26 -14.56
C ILE A 123 -8.65 4.00 -15.47
N ARG A 124 -7.53 4.45 -14.91
CA ARG A 124 -6.46 5.13 -15.63
C ARG A 124 -5.53 4.11 -16.27
N GLY A 125 -5.15 4.36 -17.52
CA GLY A 125 -4.11 3.66 -18.25
C GLY A 125 -2.78 4.39 -18.18
#